data_AF-A0A438DSI6-F1
#
_entry.id   AF-A0A438DSI6-F1
#
_cell.length_a   1.000
_cell.length_b   1.000
_cell.length_c   1.000
_cell.angle_alpha   90.00
_cell.angle_beta   90.00
_cell.angle_gamma   90.00
#
_symmetry.space_group_name_H-M   'P 1'
#
loop_
_entity.id
_entity.type
_entity.pdbx_description
1 polymer ?
#
loop_
_entity_poly.entity_id
_entity_poly.type
_entity_poly.pdbx_seq_one_letter_code
_entity_poly.pdbx_strand_id
1 'polypeptide(L)'
;METAAQTPELRAMATEGKGVAIEVQAEERRQLARKAEAEAEAVKEMSVMVAVDQSESSFYALQWALENLFRRKGAAVETEEVGMVTVVHVQQPFQNYVFPAGPGIYATSTVIESVRKAQEQNSSVILSRALRLCKDKMVKAETLILDGDPKEMICQAAEQMHVDLLLVGSRGLSKLKRAFLGSVSDYCAHHANCPILIVKPPKEKLSRESST
;
A
#
# COMPACT_ATOMS: atom_id res chain seq x y z
N MET A 1 59.64 25.20 49.16
CA MET A 1 58.21 24.91 49.32
C MET A 1 57.48 26.23 49.21
N GLU A 2 56.89 26.54 48.07
CA GLU A 2 55.95 27.67 48.00
C GLU A 2 54.94 27.38 46.89
N THR A 3 53.77 26.88 47.29
CA THR A 3 52.63 26.61 46.41
C THR A 3 51.85 27.90 46.22
N ALA A 4 51.96 28.49 45.03
CA ALA A 4 51.16 29.65 44.65
C ALA A 4 49.67 29.27 44.55
N ALA A 5 48.86 29.76 45.49
CA ALA A 5 47.42 29.63 45.45
C ALA A 5 46.86 30.57 44.37
N GLN A 6 46.27 29.99 43.32
CA GLN A 6 45.52 30.72 42.30
C GLN A 6 44.27 31.38 42.91
N THR A 7 44.04 32.65 42.56
CA THR A 7 42.93 33.47 43.03
C THR A 7 41.55 32.95 42.55
N PRO A 8 40.48 33.12 43.37
CA PRO A 8 39.15 32.56 43.09
C PRO A 8 38.45 33.10 41.83
N GLU A 9 38.78 34.30 41.37
CA GLU A 9 38.14 34.93 40.21
C GLU A 9 38.50 34.27 38.87
N LEU A 10 39.75 33.81 38.68
CA LEU A 10 40.13 33.04 37.48
C LEU A 10 39.43 31.68 37.42
N ARG A 11 39.04 31.13 38.58
CA ARG A 11 38.33 29.85 38.68
C ARG A 11 36.84 29.96 38.31
N ALA A 12 36.24 31.14 38.51
CA ALA A 12 34.86 31.46 38.13
C ALA A 12 34.71 31.66 36.61
N MET A 13 35.61 32.41 35.97
CA MET A 13 35.54 32.61 34.51
C MET A 13 35.80 31.32 33.72
N ALA A 14 36.64 30.42 34.24
CA ALA A 14 36.88 29.09 33.66
C ALA A 14 35.71 28.11 33.85
N THR A 15 34.82 28.35 34.82
CA THR A 15 33.63 27.51 35.05
C THR A 15 32.45 27.96 34.20
N GLU A 16 32.26 29.27 33.98
CA GLU A 16 31.25 29.79 33.04
C GLU A 16 31.51 29.35 31.59
N GLY A 17 32.76 29.45 31.11
CA GLY A 17 33.13 29.00 29.76
C GLY A 17 32.99 27.49 29.55
N LYS A 18 33.15 26.69 30.61
CA LYS A 18 32.90 25.23 30.57
C LYS A 18 31.40 24.92 30.55
N GLY A 19 30.57 25.67 31.28
CA GLY A 19 29.12 25.50 31.27
C GLY A 19 28.51 25.72 29.89
N VAL A 20 28.89 26.82 29.23
CA VAL A 20 28.44 27.14 27.87
C VAL A 20 28.91 26.10 26.85
N ALA A 21 30.15 25.63 26.94
CA ALA A 21 30.67 24.59 26.04
C ALA A 21 29.94 23.24 26.20
N ILE A 22 29.54 22.88 27.43
CA ILE A 22 28.79 21.64 27.70
C ILE A 22 27.35 21.73 27.14
N GLU A 23 26.72 22.89 27.27
CA GLU A 23 25.35 23.12 26.81
C GLU A 23 25.26 23.13 25.28
N VAL A 24 26.21 23.78 24.60
CA VAL A 24 26.33 23.76 23.13
C VAL A 24 26.54 22.33 22.61
N GLN A 25 27.41 21.54 23.26
CA GLN A 25 27.62 20.14 22.89
C GLN A 25 26.39 19.25 23.12
N ALA A 26 25.57 19.55 24.13
CA ALA A 26 24.34 18.81 24.38
C ALA A 26 23.26 19.11 23.33
N GLU A 27 23.17 20.36 22.86
CA GLU A 27 22.20 20.78 21.86
C GLU A 27 22.53 20.25 20.45
N GLU A 28 23.81 20.26 20.06
CA GLU A 28 24.28 19.61 18.82
C GLU A 28 23.95 18.11 18.78
N ARG A 29 24.18 17.40 19.89
CA ARG A 29 23.83 15.96 20.01
C ARG A 29 22.32 15.74 19.88
N ARG A 30 21.50 16.65 20.39
CA ARG A 30 20.03 16.57 20.32
C ARG A 30 19.51 16.82 18.91
N GLN A 31 20.13 17.73 18.17
CA GLN A 31 19.83 17.96 16.75
C GLN A 31 20.27 16.78 15.87
N LEU A 32 21.47 16.21 16.13
CA LEU A 32 21.94 15.00 15.47
C LEU A 32 21.02 13.80 15.75
N ALA A 33 20.55 13.64 16.99
CA ALA A 33 19.61 12.58 17.35
C ALA A 33 18.26 12.74 16.64
N ARG A 34 17.68 13.96 16.60
CA ARG A 34 16.43 14.23 15.86
C ARG A 34 16.58 14.01 14.36
N LYS A 35 17.71 14.40 13.79
CA LYS A 35 18.02 14.17 12.37
C LYS A 35 18.20 12.69 12.08
N ALA A 36 18.89 11.95 12.95
CA ALA A 36 19.05 10.50 12.83
C ALA A 36 17.73 9.73 13.03
N GLU A 37 16.85 10.19 13.93
CA GLU A 37 15.49 9.65 14.09
C GLU A 37 14.64 9.94 12.84
N ALA A 38 14.68 11.17 12.31
CA ALA A 38 13.98 11.52 11.08
C ALA A 38 14.53 10.78 9.84
N GLU A 39 15.84 10.54 9.78
CA GLU A 39 16.49 9.74 8.74
C GLU A 39 16.18 8.25 8.91
N ALA A 40 16.10 7.73 10.13
CA ALA A 40 15.69 6.35 10.41
C ALA A 40 14.20 6.11 10.11
N GLU A 41 13.35 7.10 10.39
CA GLU A 41 11.93 7.11 10.03
C GLU A 41 11.76 7.23 8.50
N ALA A 42 12.68 7.91 7.81
CA ALA A 42 12.72 8.00 6.35
C ALA A 42 13.18 6.70 5.64
N VAL A 43 13.65 5.68 6.38
CA VAL A 43 13.96 4.34 5.84
C VAL A 43 12.94 3.31 6.33
N LYS A 44 11.66 3.68 6.42
CA LYS A 44 10.59 2.69 6.45
C LYS A 44 10.40 2.14 5.04
N GLU A 45 10.48 0.82 4.85
CA GLU A 45 10.07 0.21 3.59
C GLU A 45 8.60 0.53 3.32
N MET A 46 8.33 1.10 2.15
CA MET A 46 7.01 1.53 1.74
C MET A 46 6.06 0.33 1.64
N SER A 47 5.03 0.30 2.49
CA SER A 47 3.96 -0.69 2.44
C SER A 47 3.00 -0.34 1.30
N VAL A 48 2.99 -1.17 0.26
CA VAL A 48 2.17 -0.98 -0.94
C VAL A 48 1.09 -2.04 -1.00
N MET A 49 -0.17 -1.61 -1.12
CA MET A 49 -1.31 -2.52 -1.31
C MET A 49 -1.96 -2.29 -2.68
N VAL A 50 -2.24 -3.37 -3.40
CA VAL A 50 -2.91 -3.34 -4.70
C VAL A 50 -4.22 -4.13 -4.63
N ALA A 51 -5.35 -3.48 -4.91
CA ALA A 51 -6.63 -4.15 -5.00
C ALA A 51 -6.86 -4.76 -6.39
N VAL A 52 -7.17 -6.06 -6.42
CA VAL A 52 -7.42 -6.82 -7.66
C VAL A 52 -8.79 -7.47 -7.68
N ASP A 53 -9.43 -7.42 -8.84
CA ASP A 53 -10.65 -8.17 -9.16
C ASP A 53 -10.43 -9.01 -10.44
N GLN A 54 -11.49 -9.41 -11.14
CA GLN A 54 -11.35 -10.12 -12.41
C GLN A 54 -11.12 -9.19 -13.62
N SER A 55 -10.99 -7.88 -13.42
CA SER A 55 -10.90 -6.91 -14.51
C SER A 55 -9.45 -6.72 -14.98
N GLU A 56 -9.29 -6.48 -16.28
CA GLU A 56 -7.97 -6.15 -16.84
C GLU A 56 -7.41 -4.83 -16.28
N SER A 57 -8.28 -3.90 -15.86
CA SER A 57 -7.82 -2.63 -15.29
C SER A 57 -7.16 -2.80 -13.93
N SER A 58 -7.58 -3.77 -13.11
CA SER A 58 -6.95 -4.02 -11.82
C SER A 58 -5.61 -4.76 -11.97
N PHE A 59 -5.54 -5.73 -12.89
CA PHE A 59 -4.27 -6.41 -13.20
C PHE A 59 -3.26 -5.46 -13.85
N TYR A 60 -3.72 -4.52 -14.68
CA TYR A 60 -2.86 -3.45 -15.20
C TYR A 60 -2.32 -2.56 -14.07
N ALA A 61 -3.13 -2.24 -13.06
CA ALA A 61 -2.66 -1.48 -11.90
C ALA A 61 -1.55 -2.22 -11.13
N LEU A 62 -1.71 -3.53 -10.92
CA LEU A 62 -0.66 -4.37 -10.33
C LEU A 62 0.61 -4.36 -11.16
N GLN A 63 0.51 -4.60 -12.47
CA GLN A 63 1.67 -4.58 -13.36
C GLN A 63 2.38 -3.23 -13.33
N TRP A 64 1.63 -2.13 -13.35
CA TRP A 64 2.18 -0.79 -13.25
C TRP A 64 2.94 -0.60 -11.93
N ALA A 65 2.40 -1.09 -10.81
CA ALA A 65 3.05 -1.05 -9.50
C ALA A 65 4.42 -1.74 -9.55
N LEU A 66 4.44 -2.98 -10.04
CA LEU A 66 5.62 -3.84 -10.15
C LEU A 66 6.71 -3.20 -11.03
N GLU A 67 6.32 -2.48 -12.08
CA GLU A 67 7.26 -1.87 -13.03
C GLU A 67 7.82 -0.51 -12.57
N ASN A 68 7.13 0.20 -11.68
CA ASN A 68 7.45 1.59 -11.36
C ASN A 68 7.85 1.84 -9.91
N LEU A 69 7.32 1.07 -8.95
CA LEU A 69 7.53 1.31 -7.53
C LEU A 69 8.71 0.51 -6.96
N PHE A 70 8.90 -0.72 -7.44
CA PHE A 70 9.87 -1.67 -6.89
C PHE A 70 11.21 -1.69 -7.65
N ARG A 71 11.53 -0.62 -8.41
CA ARG A 71 12.84 -0.51 -9.06
C ARG A 71 13.77 0.37 -8.22
N ARG A 72 14.77 -0.22 -7.56
CA ARG A 72 15.87 0.57 -6.97
C ARG A 72 16.67 1.24 -8.09
N LYS A 73 16.77 2.56 -8.07
CA LYS A 73 17.81 3.29 -8.81
C LYS A 73 19.14 3.06 -8.10
N GLY A 74 20.03 2.28 -8.71
CA GLY A 74 21.47 2.36 -8.42
C GLY A 74 22.14 1.25 -7.59
N ALA A 75 21.49 0.11 -7.33
CA ALA A 75 22.16 -1.01 -6.67
C ALA A 75 22.62 -2.04 -7.70
N ALA A 76 23.93 -2.05 -7.99
CA ALA A 76 24.62 -3.16 -8.62
C ALA A 76 24.68 -4.34 -7.62
N VAL A 77 23.53 -4.97 -7.35
CA VAL A 77 23.46 -6.26 -6.66
C VAL A 77 22.31 -7.04 -7.29
N GLU A 78 22.67 -7.94 -8.19
CA GLU A 78 21.82 -9.01 -8.66
C GLU A 78 21.63 -9.96 -7.47
N THR A 79 20.42 -10.03 -6.87
CA THR A 79 19.80 -11.17 -6.12
C THR A 79 18.92 -10.81 -4.93
N GLU A 80 18.85 -9.56 -4.46
CA GLU A 80 17.99 -9.22 -3.32
C GLU A 80 16.54 -8.96 -3.77
N GLU A 81 15.56 -9.61 -3.14
CA GLU A 81 14.12 -9.37 -3.39
C GLU A 81 13.80 -7.87 -3.25
N VAL A 82 13.30 -7.26 -4.32
CA VAL A 82 13.15 -5.80 -4.37
C VAL A 82 11.76 -5.42 -3.84
N GLY A 83 11.64 -5.36 -2.52
CA GLY A 83 10.43 -4.90 -1.83
C GLY A 83 9.26 -5.90 -1.82
N MET A 84 8.21 -5.53 -1.08
CA MET A 84 7.03 -6.36 -0.84
C MET A 84 5.74 -5.63 -1.25
N VAL A 85 4.81 -6.37 -1.86
CA VAL A 85 3.48 -5.88 -2.22
C VAL A 85 2.39 -6.75 -1.58
N THR A 86 1.37 -6.13 -0.99
CA THR A 86 0.16 -6.84 -0.56
C THR A 86 -0.89 -6.77 -1.67
N VAL A 87 -1.33 -7.93 -2.16
CA VAL A 87 -2.39 -8.03 -3.16
C VAL A 87 -3.70 -8.40 -2.44
N VAL A 88 -4.68 -7.51 -2.50
CA VAL A 88 -5.98 -7.71 -1.84
C VAL A 88 -7.08 -8.02 -2.85
N HIS A 89 -7.88 -9.04 -2.57
CA HIS A 89 -9.10 -9.36 -3.30
C HIS A 89 -10.29 -9.38 -2.33
N VAL A 90 -11.39 -8.74 -2.69
CA VAL A 90 -12.61 -8.74 -1.88
C VAL A 90 -13.68 -9.59 -2.55
N GLN A 91 -14.10 -10.66 -1.86
CA GLN A 91 -15.26 -11.45 -2.19
C GLN A 91 -16.53 -10.75 -1.72
N GLN A 92 -17.46 -10.52 -2.63
CA GLN A 92 -18.76 -9.98 -2.27
C GLN A 92 -19.66 -11.11 -1.79
N PRO A 93 -20.17 -11.10 -0.55
CA PRO A 93 -21.04 -12.16 -0.08
C PRO A 93 -22.30 -12.22 -0.94
N PHE A 94 -22.58 -13.41 -1.49
CA PHE A 94 -23.76 -13.66 -2.31
C PHE A 94 -25.07 -13.43 -1.56
N GLN A 95 -25.02 -13.42 -0.22
CA GLN A 95 -26.18 -13.21 0.65
C GLN A 95 -26.89 -11.87 0.39
N ASN A 96 -26.17 -10.83 -0.04
CA ASN A 96 -26.81 -9.55 -0.38
C ASN A 96 -27.70 -9.61 -1.63
N TYR A 97 -27.63 -10.70 -2.41
CA TYR A 97 -28.47 -10.95 -3.59
C TYR A 97 -29.48 -12.08 -3.40
N VAL A 98 -29.43 -12.81 -2.27
CA VAL A 98 -30.48 -13.77 -1.92
C VAL A 98 -31.64 -12.97 -1.30
N PHE A 99 -32.50 -12.47 -2.17
CA PHE A 99 -33.83 -12.07 -1.73
C PHE A 99 -34.53 -13.29 -1.13
N PRO A 100 -35.27 -13.15 -0.02
CA PRO A 100 -36.16 -14.19 0.41
C PRO A 100 -37.06 -14.54 -0.78
N ALA A 101 -37.05 -15.81 -1.21
CA ALA A 101 -37.93 -16.29 -2.27
C ALA A 101 -39.36 -16.46 -1.72
N GLY A 102 -39.87 -15.43 -1.05
CA GLY A 102 -41.06 -15.44 -0.21
C GLY A 102 -40.75 -15.48 1.29
N PRO A 103 -41.78 -15.31 2.15
CA PRO A 103 -41.61 -15.30 3.61
C PRO A 103 -41.02 -16.64 4.10
N GLY A 104 -39.78 -16.60 4.59
CA GLY A 104 -39.14 -17.74 5.29
C GLY A 104 -38.39 -18.76 4.43
N ILE A 105 -38.24 -18.57 3.11
CA ILE A 105 -37.40 -19.45 2.29
C ILE A 105 -35.99 -18.87 2.18
N TYR A 106 -35.08 -19.40 3.00
CA TYR A 106 -33.65 -19.18 2.89
C TYR A 106 -33.08 -20.12 1.82
N ALA A 107 -32.03 -19.70 1.12
CA ALA A 107 -31.27 -20.58 0.24
C ALA A 107 -30.85 -21.85 1.02
N THR A 108 -30.98 -23.02 0.39
CA THR A 108 -30.61 -24.28 1.05
C THR A 108 -29.11 -24.28 1.37
N SER A 109 -28.71 -25.00 2.42
CA SER A 109 -27.30 -25.13 2.82
C SER A 109 -26.41 -25.59 1.67
N THR A 110 -26.90 -26.49 0.80
CA THR A 110 -26.19 -26.97 -0.40
C THR A 110 -25.96 -25.86 -1.43
N VAL A 111 -26.92 -24.95 -1.62
CA VAL A 111 -26.75 -23.79 -2.52
C VAL A 111 -25.74 -22.81 -1.92
N ILE A 112 -25.82 -22.55 -0.62
CA ILE A 112 -24.87 -21.68 0.09
C ILE A 112 -23.44 -22.24 -0.01
N GLU A 113 -23.26 -23.54 0.21
CA GLU A 113 -21.96 -24.20 0.15
C GLU A 113 -21.37 -24.23 -1.27
N SER A 114 -22.20 -24.49 -2.28
CA SER A 114 -21.74 -24.48 -3.68
C SER A 114 -21.30 -23.08 -4.14
N VAL A 115 -22.02 -22.04 -3.71
CA VAL A 115 -21.64 -20.65 -3.97
C VAL A 115 -20.32 -20.30 -3.26
N ARG A 116 -20.17 -20.63 -1.98
CA ARG A 116 -18.91 -20.41 -1.24
C ARG A 116 -17.73 -21.07 -1.95
N LYS A 117 -17.87 -22.33 -2.33
CA LYS A 117 -16.82 -23.08 -3.04
C LYS A 117 -16.46 -22.43 -4.38
N ALA A 118 -17.46 -21.92 -5.12
CA ALA A 118 -17.21 -21.18 -6.35
C ALA A 118 -16.46 -19.86 -6.10
N GLN A 119 -16.79 -19.14 -5.01
CA GLN A 119 -16.10 -17.90 -4.63
C GLN A 119 -14.63 -18.12 -4.24
N GLU A 120 -14.36 -19.18 -3.47
CA GLU A 120 -13.00 -19.60 -3.11
C GLU A 120 -12.19 -19.95 -4.37
N GLN A 121 -12.78 -20.72 -5.29
CA GLN A 121 -12.14 -21.06 -6.57
C GLN A 121 -11.83 -19.81 -7.41
N ASN A 122 -12.79 -18.91 -7.54
CA ASN A 122 -12.60 -17.66 -8.28
C ASN A 122 -11.48 -16.81 -7.68
N SER A 123 -11.43 -16.70 -6.35
CA SER A 123 -10.39 -15.93 -5.65
C SER A 123 -9.01 -16.54 -5.82
N SER A 124 -8.92 -17.87 -5.75
CA SER A 124 -7.68 -18.59 -6.01
C SER A 124 -7.15 -18.31 -7.43
N VAL A 125 -8.03 -18.30 -8.44
CA VAL A 125 -7.64 -17.96 -9.82
C VAL A 125 -7.12 -16.52 -9.94
N ILE A 126 -7.82 -15.55 -9.35
CA ILE A 126 -7.43 -14.13 -9.39
C ILE A 126 -6.06 -13.93 -8.72
N LEU A 127 -5.90 -14.46 -7.51
CA LEU A 127 -4.65 -14.31 -6.75
C LEU A 127 -3.51 -15.11 -7.38
N SER A 128 -3.77 -16.29 -7.96
CA SER A 128 -2.75 -17.04 -8.70
C SER A 128 -2.22 -16.25 -9.89
N ARG A 129 -3.11 -15.56 -10.63
CA ARG A 129 -2.71 -14.67 -11.73
C ARG A 129 -1.87 -13.51 -11.21
N ALA A 130 -2.27 -12.88 -10.11
CA ALA A 130 -1.55 -11.76 -9.51
C ALA A 130 -0.15 -12.19 -9.02
N LEU A 131 -0.06 -13.29 -8.27
CA LEU A 131 1.20 -13.86 -7.78
C LEU A 131 2.15 -14.21 -8.91
N ARG A 132 1.63 -14.70 -10.05
CA ARG A 132 2.45 -14.95 -11.24
C ARG A 132 3.09 -13.66 -11.77
N LEU A 133 2.33 -12.56 -11.87
CA LEU A 133 2.86 -11.26 -12.30
C LEU A 133 3.96 -10.76 -11.33
N CYS A 134 3.74 -10.91 -10.02
CA CYS A 134 4.74 -10.52 -9.01
C CYS A 134 6.03 -11.36 -9.15
N LYS A 135 5.89 -12.67 -9.30
CA LYS A 135 7.01 -13.60 -9.49
C LYS A 135 7.80 -13.29 -10.76
N ASP A 136 7.13 -13.01 -11.88
CA ASP A 136 7.77 -12.65 -13.14
C ASP A 136 8.61 -11.36 -13.04
N LYS A 137 8.32 -10.51 -12.06
CA LYS A 137 9.04 -9.26 -11.76
C LYS A 137 9.99 -9.36 -10.57
N MET A 138 10.13 -10.55 -9.96
CA MET A 138 10.96 -10.80 -8.77
C MET A 138 10.61 -9.90 -7.57
N VAL A 139 9.32 -9.62 -7.38
CA VAL A 139 8.79 -8.86 -6.23
C VAL A 139 8.07 -9.81 -5.29
N LYS A 140 8.40 -9.76 -4.00
CA LYS A 140 7.72 -10.57 -2.98
C LYS A 140 6.29 -10.08 -2.84
N ALA A 141 5.34 -11.02 -2.80
CA ALA A 141 3.93 -10.68 -2.68
C ALA A 141 3.25 -11.48 -1.57
N GLU A 142 2.46 -10.78 -0.77
CA GLU A 142 1.49 -11.36 0.15
C GLU A 142 0.09 -11.22 -0.42
N THR A 143 -0.81 -12.15 -0.09
CA THR A 143 -2.19 -12.10 -0.56
C THR A 143 -3.16 -11.99 0.61
N LEU A 144 -4.22 -11.21 0.41
CA LEU A 144 -5.29 -11.03 1.38
C LEU A 144 -6.63 -11.22 0.67
N ILE A 145 -7.47 -12.12 1.19
CA ILE A 145 -8.86 -12.27 0.76
C ILE A 145 -9.74 -11.70 1.87
N LEU A 146 -10.67 -10.81 1.50
CA LEU A 146 -11.64 -10.21 2.40
C LEU A 146 -13.06 -10.55 1.95
N ASP A 147 -13.99 -10.62 2.89
CA ASP A 147 -15.42 -10.78 2.61
C ASP A 147 -16.16 -9.47 2.92
N GLY A 148 -16.91 -8.93 1.95
CA GLY A 148 -17.74 -7.74 2.18
C GLY A 148 -17.97 -6.86 0.95
N ASP A 149 -18.35 -5.59 1.17
CA ASP A 149 -18.36 -4.58 0.11
C ASP A 149 -16.91 -4.16 -0.21
N PRO A 150 -16.43 -4.29 -1.46
CA PRO A 150 -15.07 -3.94 -1.84
C PRO A 150 -14.71 -2.50 -1.50
N LYS A 151 -15.67 -1.56 -1.57
CA LYS A 151 -15.45 -0.15 -1.24
C LYS A 151 -14.96 0.03 0.20
N GLU A 152 -15.65 -0.63 1.13
CA GLU A 152 -15.38 -0.51 2.56
C GLU A 152 -14.18 -1.36 2.95
N MET A 153 -14.16 -2.63 2.52
CA MET A 153 -13.13 -3.59 2.93
C MET A 153 -11.73 -3.18 2.46
N ILE A 154 -11.60 -2.58 1.26
CA ILE A 154 -10.31 -2.09 0.77
C ILE A 154 -9.81 -0.92 1.62
N CYS A 155 -10.67 0.05 1.95
CA CYS A 155 -10.28 1.20 2.77
C CYS A 155 -9.91 0.77 4.20
N GLN A 156 -10.70 -0.13 4.80
CA GLN A 156 -10.45 -0.66 6.13
C GLN A 156 -9.13 -1.45 6.19
N ALA A 157 -8.87 -2.32 5.20
CA ALA A 157 -7.62 -3.06 5.16
C ALA A 157 -6.41 -2.12 4.99
N ALA A 158 -6.53 -1.10 4.15
CA ALA A 158 -5.47 -0.11 3.95
C ALA A 158 -5.12 0.61 5.26
N GLU A 159 -6.15 0.99 6.03
CA GLU A 159 -6.00 1.64 7.32
C GLU A 159 -5.40 0.70 8.38
N GLN A 160 -5.96 -0.51 8.55
CA GLN A 160 -5.53 -1.49 9.55
C GLN A 160 -4.08 -1.96 9.34
N MET A 161 -3.65 -2.07 8.08
CA MET A 161 -2.30 -2.48 7.72
C MET A 161 -1.32 -1.30 7.65
N HIS A 162 -1.76 -0.07 7.93
CA HIS A 162 -0.97 1.15 7.80
C HIS A 162 -0.25 1.25 6.43
N VAL A 163 -1.02 1.02 5.36
CA VAL A 163 -0.54 1.07 3.98
C VAL A 163 -0.08 2.49 3.64
N ASP A 164 1.12 2.60 3.07
CA ASP A 164 1.70 3.90 2.67
C ASP A 164 1.21 4.31 1.26
N LEU A 165 0.79 3.35 0.43
CA LEU A 165 0.15 3.60 -0.88
C LEU A 165 -0.83 2.50 -1.29
N LEU A 166 -2.08 2.89 -1.53
CA LEU A 166 -3.12 2.04 -2.12
C LEU A 166 -3.16 2.21 -3.65
N LEU A 167 -3.10 1.12 -4.40
CA LEU A 167 -3.32 1.12 -5.84
C LEU A 167 -4.62 0.42 -6.21
N VAL A 168 -5.37 1.05 -7.11
CA VAL A 168 -6.60 0.50 -7.67
C VAL A 168 -6.63 0.73 -9.19
N GLY A 169 -7.29 -0.18 -9.92
CA GLY A 169 -7.62 0.06 -11.31
C GLY A 169 -8.60 1.24 -11.45
N SER A 170 -8.54 1.98 -12.56
CA SER A 170 -9.50 3.05 -12.85
C SER A 170 -10.93 2.56 -13.08
N ARG A 171 -11.10 1.27 -13.38
CA ARG A 171 -12.37 0.59 -13.62
C ARG A 171 -12.31 -0.82 -13.05
N GLY A 172 -13.49 -1.40 -12.83
CA GLY A 172 -13.65 -2.82 -12.49
C GLY A 172 -14.49 -3.54 -13.55
N LEU A 173 -15.33 -4.47 -13.11
CA LEU A 173 -16.16 -5.33 -13.97
C LEU A 173 -17.32 -4.62 -14.71
N SER A 174 -17.57 -3.34 -14.40
CA SER A 174 -18.68 -2.57 -14.99
C SER A 174 -18.35 -2.06 -16.40
N LYS A 175 -19.29 -2.22 -17.35
CA LYS A 175 -19.12 -1.87 -18.79
C LYS A 175 -19.35 -0.38 -19.12
N LEU A 176 -19.08 0.55 -18.20
CA LEU A 176 -19.32 1.98 -18.45
C LEU A 176 -18.32 2.56 -19.47
N LYS A 177 -18.87 3.12 -20.57
CA LYS A 177 -18.12 3.39 -21.79
C LYS A 177 -17.36 4.73 -21.86
N ARG A 178 -17.49 5.68 -20.91
CA ARG A 178 -16.81 6.99 -21.02
C ARG A 178 -16.47 7.62 -19.67
N ALA A 179 -15.27 8.21 -19.60
CA ALA A 179 -14.72 9.19 -18.64
C ALA A 179 -14.85 9.00 -17.11
N PHE A 180 -15.67 8.10 -16.59
CA PHE A 180 -15.86 7.93 -15.14
C PHE A 180 -14.92 6.89 -14.54
N LEU A 181 -14.54 7.14 -13.29
CA LEU A 181 -13.94 6.15 -12.40
C LEU A 181 -14.94 5.02 -12.10
N GLY A 182 -14.43 3.83 -11.82
CA GLY A 182 -15.24 2.74 -11.26
C GLY A 182 -15.74 3.10 -9.85
N SER A 183 -16.85 2.50 -9.42
CA SER A 183 -17.45 2.77 -8.11
C SER A 183 -16.50 2.52 -6.94
N VAL A 184 -15.66 1.48 -7.02
CA VAL A 184 -14.65 1.17 -6.00
C VAL A 184 -13.55 2.22 -5.99
N SER A 185 -12.98 2.53 -7.16
CA SER A 185 -11.89 3.49 -7.29
C SER A 185 -12.32 4.90 -6.87
N ASP A 186 -13.53 5.31 -7.24
CA ASP A 186 -14.13 6.57 -6.83
C ASP A 186 -14.36 6.62 -5.31
N TYR A 187 -14.89 5.54 -4.73
CA TYR A 187 -15.08 5.48 -3.29
C TYR A 187 -13.74 5.58 -2.53
N CYS A 188 -12.75 4.76 -2.91
CA CYS A 188 -11.44 4.78 -2.26
C CYS A 188 -10.75 6.14 -2.40
N ALA A 189 -10.96 6.85 -3.52
CA ALA A 189 -10.41 8.21 -3.70
C ALA A 189 -10.89 9.21 -2.66
N HIS A 190 -12.10 9.02 -2.14
CA HIS A 190 -12.72 9.92 -1.17
C HIS A 190 -12.59 9.44 0.28
N HIS A 191 -12.35 8.15 0.52
CA HIS A 191 -12.46 7.54 1.85
C HIS A 191 -11.21 6.80 2.33
N ALA A 192 -10.21 6.56 1.47
CA ALA A 192 -8.97 5.94 1.93
C ALA A 192 -8.19 6.92 2.81
N ASN A 193 -7.75 6.46 3.99
CA ASN A 193 -6.92 7.24 4.91
C ASN A 193 -5.43 7.30 4.51
N CYS A 194 -5.07 6.64 3.40
CA CYS A 194 -3.72 6.64 2.83
C CYS A 194 -3.70 7.22 1.42
N PRO A 195 -2.51 7.63 0.92
CA PRO A 195 -2.35 8.00 -0.49
C PRO A 195 -2.89 6.90 -1.41
N ILE A 196 -3.60 7.32 -2.45
CA ILE A 196 -4.17 6.42 -3.45
C ILE A 196 -3.66 6.76 -4.86
N LEU A 197 -3.33 5.72 -5.61
CA LEU A 197 -3.00 5.82 -7.03
C LEU A 197 -4.00 5.02 -7.86
N ILE A 198 -4.76 5.74 -8.67
CA ILE A 198 -5.72 5.17 -9.61
C ILE A 198 -5.06 4.98 -10.96
N VAL A 199 -4.85 3.72 -11.36
CA VAL A 199 -4.12 3.40 -12.58
C VAL A 199 -5.09 3.16 -13.73
N LYS A 200 -4.93 3.92 -14.80
CA LYS A 200 -5.74 3.81 -16.02
C LYS A 200 -4.92 3.14 -17.14
N PRO A 201 -5.43 2.05 -17.75
CA PRO A 201 -4.79 1.45 -18.92
C PRO A 201 -4.70 2.46 -20.08
N PRO A 202 -3.62 2.44 -20.88
CA PRO A 202 -3.54 3.24 -22.09
C PRO A 202 -4.72 2.91 -23.01
N LYS A 203 -5.27 3.92 -23.68
CA LYS A 203 -6.23 3.66 -24.76
C LYS A 203 -5.47 2.88 -25.85
N GLU A 204 -5.89 1.67 -26.15
CA GLU A 204 -5.52 1.05 -27.43
C GLU A 204 -5.84 2.05 -28.55
N LYS A 205 -4.93 2.16 -29.52
CA LYS A 205 -5.06 3.10 -30.65
C LYS A 205 -6.33 2.79 -31.43
N LEU A 206 -7.42 3.47 -31.09
CA LEU A 206 -8.62 3.61 -31.92
C LEU A 206 -8.28 4.40 -33.19
N SER A 207 -7.47 3.86 -34.11
CA SER A 207 -7.15 4.55 -35.38
C SER A 207 -6.46 3.72 -36.47
N ARG A 208 -6.76 2.42 -36.62
CA ARG A 208 -6.44 1.68 -37.87
C ARG A 208 -7.49 0.61 -38.09
N GLU A 209 -8.66 1.00 -38.58
CA GLU A 209 -9.68 0.15 -39.26
C GLU A 209 -10.99 0.95 -39.34
N SER A 210 -10.95 2.04 -40.11
CA SER A 210 -12.15 2.72 -40.65
C SER A 210 -11.78 3.34 -41.99
N SER A 211 -11.05 2.57 -42.79
CA SER A 211 -10.74 2.85 -44.20
C SER A 211 -10.37 1.53 -44.87
N THR A 212 -11.38 0.69 -45.07
CA THR A 212 -11.41 -0.26 -46.18
C THR A 212 -12.80 -0.17 -46.80
#